data_AF-A0A562VJL0-F1
#
_entry.id   AF-A0A562VJL0-F1
#
_cell.length_a   1.000
_cell.length_b   1.000
_cell.length_c   1.000
_cell.angle_alpha   90.00
_cell.angle_beta   90.00
_cell.angle_gamma   90.00
#
_symmetry.space_group_name_H-M   'P 1'
#
loop_
_entity.id
_entity.type
_entity.pdbx_description
1 polymer ?
#
loop_
_entity_poly.entity_id
_entity_poly.type
_entity_poly.pdbx_seq_one_letter_code
_entity_poly.pdbx_strand_id
1 'polypeptide(L)'
;MAESVLELINSLTENDRIVQELLQLLEEEQQNVAQLQGDRVEELAGRIRDLLGRLEAAASDIRRILARLAREAGLRDGATLSLIIPLLALPHRAVLEELRARLMERGELVNRLLEFNRELLSGGLQAVNNALDFFKSVMTTRRTTYGDQGKLLDGSNGVRLVNREA
;
A
#
# COMPACT_ATOMS: atom_id res chain seq x y z
N MET A 1 12.53 -1.00 35.93
CA MET A 1 12.60 0.23 35.12
C MET A 1 13.71 0.19 34.07
N ALA A 2 15.01 0.14 34.42
CA ALA A 2 16.07 0.11 33.40
C ALA A 2 15.98 -1.08 32.41
N GLU A 3 15.67 -2.27 32.92
CA GLU A 3 15.47 -3.48 32.11
C GLU A 3 14.25 -3.36 31.17
N SER A 4 13.12 -2.88 31.68
CA SER A 4 11.89 -2.62 30.90
C SER A 4 12.10 -1.57 29.80
N VAL A 5 13.01 -0.61 30.00
CA VAL A 5 13.38 0.41 28.99
C VAL A 5 14.24 -0.20 27.88
N LEU A 6 15.19 -1.08 28.22
CA LEU A 6 15.99 -1.80 27.22
C LEU A 6 15.11 -2.75 26.40
N GLU A 7 14.16 -3.44 27.03
CA GLU A 7 13.17 -4.29 26.36
C GLU A 7 12.32 -3.49 25.36
N LEU A 8 11.92 -2.26 25.72
CA LEU A 8 11.22 -1.33 24.84
C LEU A 8 12.08 -0.88 23.65
N ILE A 9 13.34 -0.52 23.90
CA ILE A 9 14.27 -0.10 22.83
C ILE A 9 14.47 -1.25 21.82
N ASN A 10 14.67 -2.47 22.31
CA ASN A 10 14.82 -3.65 21.46
C ASN A 10 13.55 -3.90 20.62
N SER A 11 12.37 -3.81 21.25
CA SER A 11 11.09 -4.01 20.56
C SER A 11 10.82 -2.93 19.50
N LEU A 12 11.15 -1.68 19.79
CA LEU A 12 11.04 -0.58 18.81
C LEU A 12 12.04 -0.72 17.66
N THR A 13 13.24 -1.24 17.93
CA THR A 13 14.27 -1.48 16.90
C THR A 13 13.86 -2.62 15.97
N GLU A 14 13.29 -3.70 16.51
CA GLU A 14 12.75 -4.79 15.69
C GLU A 14 11.57 -4.31 14.85
N ASN A 15 10.69 -3.47 15.42
CA ASN A 15 9.59 -2.86 14.67
C ASN A 15 10.11 -1.98 13.53
N ASP A 16 11.13 -1.15 13.79
CA ASP A 16 11.77 -0.31 12.77
C ASP A 16 12.34 -1.13 11.61
N ARG A 17 12.96 -2.28 11.91
CA ARG A 17 13.45 -3.23 10.91
C ARG A 17 12.32 -3.85 10.09
N ILE A 18 11.23 -4.29 10.73
CA ILE A 18 10.06 -4.86 10.02
C ILE A 18 9.45 -3.82 9.08
N VAL A 19 9.33 -2.56 9.52
CA VAL A 19 8.82 -1.46 8.68
C VAL A 19 9.76 -1.20 7.50
N GLN A 20 11.07 -1.28 7.69
CA GLN A 20 12.04 -1.14 6.60
C GLN A 20 11.91 -2.25 5.57
N GLU A 21 11.75 -3.50 6.01
CA GLU A 21 11.52 -4.65 5.14
C GLU A 21 10.21 -4.50 4.35
N LEU A 22 9.16 -3.98 5.00
CA LEU A 22 7.88 -3.69 4.35
C LEU A 22 8.03 -2.60 3.28
N LEU A 23 8.77 -1.53 3.55
CA LEU A 23 9.04 -0.47 2.57
C LEU A 23 9.72 -1.02 1.31
N GLN A 24 10.73 -1.87 1.49
CA GLN A 24 11.43 -2.50 0.36
C GLN A 24 10.49 -3.37 -0.48
N LEU A 25 9.63 -4.18 0.16
CA LEU A 25 8.67 -5.00 -0.57
C LEU A 25 7.61 -4.17 -1.31
N LEU A 26 7.17 -3.04 -0.73
CA LEU A 26 6.21 -2.15 -1.39
C LEU A 26 6.82 -1.44 -2.60
N GLU A 27 8.10 -1.06 -2.54
CA GLU A 27 8.85 -0.52 -3.68
C GLU A 27 9.06 -1.58 -4.77
N GLU A 28 9.37 -2.82 -4.38
CA GLU A 28 9.45 -3.96 -5.32
C GLU A 28 8.08 -4.25 -5.96
N GLU A 29 7.00 -4.24 -5.19
CA GLU A 29 5.64 -4.40 -5.71
C GLU A 29 5.33 -3.30 -6.73
N GLN A 30 5.62 -2.04 -6.41
CA GLN A 30 5.42 -0.92 -7.32
C GLN A 30 6.13 -1.15 -8.67
N GLN A 31 7.38 -1.61 -8.64
CA GLN A 31 8.15 -1.92 -9.86
C GLN A 31 7.55 -3.10 -10.64
N ASN A 32 7.14 -4.16 -9.95
CA ASN A 32 6.58 -5.36 -10.60
C ASN A 32 5.19 -5.11 -11.20
N VAL A 33 4.35 -4.30 -10.55
CA VAL A 33 3.05 -3.88 -11.11
C VAL A 33 3.27 -3.00 -12.34
N ALA A 34 4.22 -2.05 -12.29
CA ALA A 34 4.57 -1.24 -13.46
C ALA A 34 5.10 -2.08 -14.65
N GLN A 35 5.75 -3.21 -14.37
CA GLN A 35 6.25 -4.16 -15.37
C GLN A 35 5.25 -5.26 -15.76
N LEU A 36 4.01 -5.22 -15.26
CA LEU A 36 2.94 -6.19 -15.52
C LEU A 36 3.30 -7.65 -15.18
N GLN A 37 4.15 -7.87 -14.17
CA GLN A 37 4.60 -9.20 -13.75
C GLN A 37 3.65 -9.81 -12.71
N GLY A 38 2.46 -10.23 -13.16
CA GLY A 38 1.38 -10.73 -12.30
C GLY A 38 1.77 -11.83 -11.32
N ASP A 39 2.56 -12.81 -11.76
CA ASP A 39 2.98 -13.95 -10.91
C ASP A 39 3.85 -13.49 -9.72
N ARG A 40 4.64 -12.43 -9.88
CA ARG A 40 5.48 -11.86 -8.81
C ARG A 40 4.68 -10.99 -7.85
N VAL A 41 3.60 -10.36 -8.31
CA VAL A 41 2.72 -9.56 -7.47
C VAL A 41 2.02 -10.44 -6.42
N GLU A 42 1.62 -11.67 -6.78
CA GLU A 42 0.98 -12.59 -5.84
C GLU A 42 1.95 -13.11 -4.76
N GLU A 43 3.19 -13.43 -5.13
CA GLU A 43 4.24 -13.80 -4.16
C GLU A 43 4.56 -12.65 -3.19
N LEU A 44 4.67 -11.41 -3.70
CA LEU A 44 4.90 -10.22 -2.88
C LEU A 44 3.72 -9.95 -1.94
N ALA A 45 2.48 -10.13 -2.38
CA ALA A 45 1.29 -9.99 -1.54
C ALA A 45 1.24 -11.03 -0.40
N GLY A 46 1.83 -12.21 -0.57
CA GLY A 46 2.04 -13.18 0.51
C GLY A 46 3.00 -12.66 1.57
N ARG A 47 4.19 -12.20 1.15
CA ARG A 47 5.23 -11.69 2.06
C ARG A 47 4.80 -10.42 2.79
N ILE A 48 4.08 -9.51 2.12
CA ILE A 48 3.52 -8.31 2.74
C ILE A 48 2.54 -8.69 3.87
N ARG A 49 1.67 -9.67 3.66
CA ARG A 49 0.73 -10.14 4.70
C ARG A 49 1.46 -10.72 5.92
N ASP A 50 2.51 -11.50 5.70
CA ASP A 50 3.31 -12.06 6.79
C ASP A 50 4.03 -10.95 7.60
N LEU A 51 4.57 -9.93 6.92
CA LEU A 51 5.17 -8.78 7.59
C LEU A 51 4.15 -7.95 8.38
N LEU A 52 2.94 -7.75 7.84
CA LEU A 52 1.86 -7.07 8.57
C LEU A 52 1.48 -7.83 9.84
N GLY A 53 1.38 -9.16 9.79
CA GLY A 53 1.13 -9.99 10.97
C GLY A 53 2.24 -9.86 12.01
N ARG A 54 3.51 -9.85 11.60
CA ARG A 54 4.65 -9.62 12.49
C ARG A 54 4.63 -8.21 13.11
N LEU A 55 4.23 -7.21 12.33
CA LEU A 55 4.11 -5.83 12.79
C LEU A 55 2.99 -5.66 13.83
N GLU A 56 1.85 -6.32 13.65
CA GLU A 56 0.77 -6.35 14.63
C GLU A 56 1.20 -7.00 15.96
N ALA A 57 1.92 -8.11 15.88
CA ALA A 57 2.48 -8.78 17.06
C ALA A 57 3.47 -7.87 17.81
N ALA A 58 4.42 -7.27 17.08
CA ALA A 58 5.38 -6.32 17.66
C ALA A 58 4.68 -5.09 18.29
N ALA A 59 3.63 -4.56 17.66
CA ALA A 59 2.84 -3.45 18.19
C ALA A 59 2.06 -3.83 19.46
N SER A 60 1.60 -5.08 19.57
CA SER A 60 1.01 -5.61 20.80
C SER A 60 2.04 -5.69 21.93
N ASP A 61 3.24 -6.21 21.64
CA ASP A 61 4.32 -6.31 22.62
C ASP A 61 4.78 -4.94 23.12
N ILE A 62 4.94 -3.97 22.22
CA ILE A 62 5.26 -2.57 22.59
C ILE A 62 4.18 -2.00 23.52
N ARG A 63 2.89 -2.20 23.22
CA ARG A 63 1.79 -1.74 24.08
C ARG A 63 1.84 -2.38 25.47
N ARG A 64 2.15 -3.68 25.54
CA ARG A 64 2.31 -4.39 26.82
C ARG A 64 3.48 -3.85 27.64
N ILE A 65 4.64 -3.62 27.01
CA ILE A 65 5.83 -3.06 27.66
C ILE A 65 5.57 -1.63 28.12
N LEU A 66 4.90 -0.80 27.31
CA LEU A 66 4.51 0.56 27.69
C LEU A 66 3.55 0.58 28.88
N ALA A 67 2.56 -0.32 28.92
CA ALA A 67 1.65 -0.43 30.06
C ALA A 67 2.39 -0.87 31.34
N ARG A 68 3.42 -1.71 31.22
CA ARG A 68 4.29 -2.08 32.35
C ARG A 68 5.13 -0.88 32.81
N LEU A 69 5.76 -0.16 31.89
CA LEU A 69 6.55 1.04 32.19
C LEU A 69 5.70 2.16 32.80
N ALA A 70 4.47 2.36 32.31
CA ALA A 70 3.53 3.32 32.87
C ALA A 70 3.23 3.01 34.34
N ARG A 71 2.96 1.73 34.67
CA ARG A 71 2.74 1.29 36.05
C ARG A 71 3.99 1.47 36.92
N GLU A 72 5.17 1.12 36.41
CA GLU A 72 6.45 1.34 37.11
C GLU A 72 6.72 2.84 37.38
N ALA A 73 6.23 3.73 36.51
CA ALA A 73 6.35 5.18 36.65
C ALA A 73 5.19 5.85 37.40
N GLY A 74 4.21 5.08 37.90
CA GLY A 74 3.03 5.62 38.59
C GLY A 74 2.03 6.36 37.71
N LEU A 75 2.10 6.16 36.38
CA LEU A 75 1.17 6.74 35.40
C LEU A 75 -0.06 5.84 35.23
N ARG A 76 -1.18 6.44 34.78
CA ARG A 76 -2.40 5.69 34.42
C ARG A 76 -2.17 4.74 33.25
N ASP A 77 -2.91 3.64 33.23
CA ASP A 77 -2.98 2.71 32.11
C ASP A 77 -3.39 3.49 30.84
N GLY A 78 -2.53 3.43 29.81
CA GLY A 78 -2.67 4.22 28.57
C GLY A 78 -1.62 5.31 28.37
N ALA A 79 -0.59 5.39 29.22
CA ALA A 79 0.51 6.32 29.00
C ALA A 79 1.22 6.04 27.64
N THR A 80 1.34 7.08 26.83
CA THR A 80 2.05 7.03 25.55
C THR A 80 3.54 7.21 25.75
N LEU A 81 4.34 6.82 24.73
CA LEU A 81 5.79 7.09 24.68
C LEU A 81 6.12 8.55 25.02
N SER A 82 5.33 9.51 24.54
CA SER A 82 5.48 10.94 24.85
C SER A 82 5.46 11.28 26.34
N LEU A 83 4.70 10.53 27.14
CA LEU A 83 4.56 10.77 28.58
C LEU A 83 5.64 10.04 29.39
N ILE A 84 6.18 8.94 28.85
CA ILE A 84 7.19 8.12 29.53
C ILE A 84 8.60 8.67 29.26
N ILE A 85 8.90 9.11 28.03
CA ILE A 85 10.19 9.70 27.62
C ILE A 85 10.75 10.76 28.59
N PRO A 86 9.98 11.75 29.07
CA PRO A 86 10.51 12.76 30.00
C PRO A 86 10.84 12.23 31.40
N LEU A 87 10.33 11.06 31.77
CA LEU A 87 10.58 10.41 33.08
C LEU A 87 11.81 9.50 33.07
N LEU A 88 12.42 9.28 31.91
CA LEU A 88 13.56 8.39 31.73
C LEU A 88 14.90 9.11 31.87
N ALA A 89 15.93 8.34 32.21
CA ALA A 89 17.30 8.85 32.23
C ALA A 89 17.75 9.32 30.84
N LEU A 90 18.51 10.43 30.80
CA LEU A 90 19.06 11.07 29.60
C LEU A 90 19.58 10.13 28.49
N PRO A 91 20.40 9.08 28.77
CA PRO A 91 20.91 8.21 27.71
C PRO A 91 19.80 7.42 27.00
N HIS A 92 18.76 6.97 27.72
CA HIS A 92 17.65 6.23 27.12
C HIS A 92 16.65 7.15 26.43
N ARG A 93 16.53 8.39 26.92
CA ARG A 93 15.66 9.41 26.34
C ARG A 93 16.03 9.75 24.89
N ALA A 94 17.32 10.02 24.64
CA ALA A 94 17.79 10.36 23.30
C ALA A 94 17.52 9.25 22.28
N VAL A 95 17.81 8.00 22.65
CA VAL A 95 17.60 6.82 21.79
C VAL A 95 16.12 6.61 21.47
N LEU A 96 15.23 6.77 22.45
CA LEU A 96 13.79 6.62 22.26
C LEU A 96 13.18 7.76 21.43
N GLU A 97 13.65 9.00 21.59
CA GLU A 97 13.22 10.12 20.75
C GLU A 97 13.64 9.91 19.28
N GLU A 98 14.87 9.44 19.04
CA GLU A 98 15.36 9.12 17.69
C GLU A 98 14.57 7.96 17.05
N LEU A 99 14.35 6.86 17.79
CA LEU A 99 13.56 5.72 17.31
C LEU A 99 12.12 6.13 16.99
N ARG A 100 11.50 6.97 17.84
CA ARG A 100 10.14 7.47 17.59
C ARG A 100 10.08 8.30 16.30
N ALA A 101 11.04 9.20 16.09
CA ALA A 101 11.08 10.04 14.89
C ALA A 101 11.21 9.19 13.62
N ARG A 102 12.13 8.21 13.62
CA ARG A 102 12.32 7.28 12.49
C ARG A 102 11.07 6.47 12.19
N LEU A 103 10.41 5.92 13.21
CA LEU A 103 9.19 5.13 13.03
C LEU A 103 8.03 5.97 12.48
N MET A 104 7.90 7.23 12.90
CA MET A 104 6.90 8.15 12.35
C MET A 104 7.16 8.45 10.87
N GLU A 105 8.40 8.82 10.53
CA GLU A 105 8.80 9.10 9.15
C GLU A 105 8.57 7.90 8.23
N ARG A 106 8.99 6.70 8.66
CA ARG A 106 8.80 5.47 7.89
C ARG A 106 7.32 5.08 7.78
N GLY A 107 6.54 5.28 8.84
CA GLY A 107 5.09 5.05 8.78
C GLY A 107 4.39 5.94 7.75
N GLU A 108 4.80 7.21 7.65
CA GLU A 108 4.31 8.12 6.60
C GLU A 108 4.72 7.69 5.19
N LEU A 109 5.93 7.14 5.02
CA LEU A 109 6.38 6.58 3.75
C LEU A 109 5.58 5.34 3.34
N VAL A 110 5.33 4.42 4.28
CA VAL A 110 4.50 3.22 4.03
C VAL A 110 3.10 3.64 3.57
N ASN A 111 2.46 4.59 4.25
CA ASN A 111 1.14 5.07 3.87
C ASN A 111 1.11 5.66 2.47
N ARG A 112 2.11 6.48 2.11
CA ARG A 112 2.22 7.06 0.76
C ARG A 112 2.40 5.99 -0.32
N LEU A 113 3.26 5.00 -0.08
CA LEU A 113 3.49 3.90 -1.04
C LEU A 113 2.25 3.02 -1.20
N LEU A 114 1.54 2.73 -0.11
CA LEU A 114 0.28 1.98 -0.16
C LEU A 114 -0.81 2.71 -0.95
N GLU A 115 -0.96 4.02 -0.72
CA GLU A 115 -1.90 4.85 -1.46
C GLU A 115 -1.58 4.86 -2.95
N PHE A 116 -0.30 5.04 -3.29
CA PHE A 116 0.17 4.99 -4.67
C PHE A 116 -0.05 3.62 -5.34
N ASN A 117 0.32 2.52 -4.67
CA ASN A 117 0.11 1.17 -5.21
C ASN A 117 -1.38 0.89 -5.43
N ARG A 118 -2.26 1.36 -4.54
CA ARG A 118 -3.70 1.26 -4.71
C ARG A 118 -4.20 2.03 -5.92
N GLU A 119 -3.74 3.26 -6.13
CA GLU A 119 -4.07 4.06 -7.31
C GLU A 119 -3.60 3.35 -8.60
N LEU A 120 -2.36 2.89 -8.63
CA LEU A 120 -1.76 2.24 -9.80
C LEU A 120 -2.50 0.95 -10.19
N LEU A 121 -2.83 0.10 -9.22
CA LEU A 121 -3.64 -1.10 -9.45
C LEU A 121 -5.05 -0.76 -9.94
N SER A 122 -5.69 0.25 -9.35
CA SER A 122 -7.04 0.67 -9.75
C SER A 122 -7.06 1.22 -11.19
N GLY A 123 -6.07 2.03 -11.56
CA GLY A 123 -5.92 2.55 -12.92
C GLY A 123 -5.62 1.45 -13.93
N GLY A 124 -4.78 0.48 -13.57
CA GLY A 124 -4.50 -0.69 -14.39
C GLY A 124 -5.75 -1.53 -14.67
N LEU A 125 -6.56 -1.83 -13.65
CA LEU A 125 -7.83 -2.54 -13.80
C LEU A 125 -8.83 -1.77 -14.68
N GLN A 126 -8.89 -0.44 -14.53
CA GLN A 126 -9.74 0.40 -15.36
C GLN A 126 -9.31 0.37 -16.84
N ALA A 127 -8.00 0.41 -17.11
CA ALA A 127 -7.48 0.28 -18.47
C ALA A 127 -7.81 -1.09 -19.10
N VAL A 128 -7.70 -2.18 -18.34
CA VAL A 128 -8.10 -3.52 -18.80
C VAL A 128 -9.60 -3.59 -19.07
N ASN A 129 -10.44 -3.02 -18.20
CA ASN A 129 -11.89 -2.97 -18.43
C ASN A 129 -12.24 -2.18 -19.68
N ASN A 130 -11.62 -1.01 -19.88
CA ASN A 130 -11.81 -0.22 -21.10
C ASN A 130 -11.38 -1.00 -22.35
N ALA A 131 -10.28 -1.75 -22.28
CA ALA A 131 -9.82 -2.60 -23.38
C ALA A 131 -10.76 -3.77 -23.65
N LEU A 132 -11.31 -4.40 -22.60
CA LEU A 132 -12.31 -5.48 -22.73
C LEU A 132 -13.63 -4.96 -23.29
N ASP A 133 -14.09 -3.78 -22.88
CA ASP A 133 -15.30 -3.15 -23.40
C ASP A 133 -15.11 -2.70 -24.84
N PHE A 134 -13.94 -2.17 -25.19
CA PHE A 134 -13.55 -1.95 -26.58
C PHE A 134 -13.59 -3.27 -27.37
N PHE A 135 -12.98 -4.35 -26.85
CA PHE A 135 -12.94 -5.64 -27.53
C PHE A 135 -14.34 -6.23 -27.71
N LYS A 136 -15.19 -6.16 -26.68
CA LYS A 136 -16.61 -6.52 -26.74
C LYS A 136 -17.32 -5.69 -27.81
N SER A 137 -17.11 -4.38 -27.84
CA SER A 137 -17.72 -3.50 -28.84
C SER A 137 -17.27 -3.87 -30.26
N VAL A 138 -15.97 -4.14 -30.49
CA VAL A 138 -15.45 -4.56 -31.80
C VAL A 138 -16.00 -5.92 -32.21
N MET A 139 -16.05 -6.89 -31.29
CA MET A 139 -16.55 -8.24 -31.56
C MET A 139 -18.07 -8.29 -31.75
N THR A 140 -18.84 -7.47 -31.04
CA THR A 140 -20.29 -7.35 -31.27
C THR A 140 -20.63 -6.53 -32.50
N THR A 141 -19.83 -5.51 -32.86
CA THR A 141 -20.05 -4.67 -34.04
C THR A 141 -19.63 -5.35 -35.35
N ARG A 142 -18.69 -6.32 -35.33
CA ARG A 142 -18.28 -7.07 -36.54
C ARG A 142 -19.20 -8.24 -36.94
N ARG A 143 -20.34 -8.43 -36.27
CA ARG A 143 -21.35 -9.43 -36.66
C ARG A 143 -22.42 -8.90 -37.63
N THR A 144 -22.30 -7.66 -38.10
CA THR A 144 -23.22 -7.05 -39.08
C THR A 144 -22.59 -6.76 -40.44
N THR A 145 -21.51 -7.45 -40.82
CA THR A 145 -20.93 -7.31 -42.17
C THR A 145 -21.42 -8.35 -43.18
N TYR A 146 -22.24 -9.33 -42.75
CA TYR A 146 -23.02 -10.19 -43.64
C TYR A 146 -24.43 -10.35 -43.09
N GLY A 147 -25.22 -9.30 -43.23
CA GLY A 147 -26.67 -9.40 -43.17
C GLY A 147 -27.17 -10.06 -44.45
N ASP A 148 -27.60 -11.31 -44.29
CA ASP A 148 -28.51 -11.98 -45.22
C ASP A 148 -29.69 -11.04 -45.55
N GLN A 149 -30.05 -10.95 -46.84
CA GLN A 149 -30.97 -10.00 -47.49
C GLN A 149 -30.37 -8.67 -47.96
N GLY A 150 -30.03 -8.63 -49.25
CA GLY A 150 -29.75 -7.41 -50.01
C GLY A 150 -30.94 -6.46 -50.08
N LYS A 151 -31.15 -5.69 -49.03
CA LYS A 151 -31.98 -4.47 -49.03
C LYS A 151 -31.11 -3.28 -48.65
N LEU A 152 -30.84 -2.45 -49.66
CA LEU A 152 -30.43 -1.06 -49.47
C LEU A 152 -31.50 -0.37 -48.62
N LEU A 153 -31.13 0.06 -47.41
CA LEU A 153 -31.91 1.05 -46.68
C LEU A 153 -31.65 2.41 -47.34
N ASP A 154 -32.64 2.82 -48.12
CA ASP A 154 -32.72 4.13 -48.74
C ASP A 154 -33.29 5.14 -47.72
N GLY A 155 -32.64 6.31 -47.62
CA GLY A 155 -33.20 7.54 -47.05
C GLY A 155 -33.14 7.75 -45.53
N SER A 156 -32.17 8.53 -45.05
CA SER A 156 -32.35 10.00 -44.98
C SER A 156 -31.29 10.73 -44.14
N ASN A 157 -30.74 11.78 -44.76
CA ASN A 157 -30.11 12.98 -44.19
C ASN A 157 -28.79 12.88 -43.40
N GLY A 158 -27.69 13.05 -44.15
CA GLY A 158 -26.85 14.22 -43.89
C GLY A 158 -25.37 13.99 -43.57
N VAL A 159 -24.54 14.31 -44.57
CA VAL A 159 -23.15 14.84 -44.48
C VAL A 159 -21.98 13.84 -44.55
N ARG A 160 -21.64 13.54 -45.81
CA ARG A 160 -20.30 13.61 -46.45
C ARG A 160 -19.10 12.97 -45.73
N LEU A 161 -18.82 11.72 -46.10
CA LEU A 161 -17.46 11.24 -46.33
C LEU A 161 -16.91 11.90 -47.60
N VAL A 162 -15.89 12.76 -47.47
CA VAL A 162 -14.99 13.09 -48.59
C VAL A 162 -13.58 12.75 -48.15
N ASN A 163 -13.10 11.59 -48.57
CA ASN A 163 -11.68 11.35 -48.77
C ASN A 163 -11.21 12.28 -49.89
N ARG A 164 -10.27 13.16 -49.61
CA ARG A 164 -9.56 13.95 -50.62
C ARG A 164 -8.09 13.54 -50.59
N GLU A 165 -7.78 12.47 -51.31
CA GLU A 165 -6.43 12.25 -51.84
C GLU A 165 -6.50 12.51 -53.34
N ALA A 166 -5.80 13.55 -53.77
CA ALA A 166 -5.37 13.83 -55.13
C ALA A 166 -3.97 14.45 -55.03
#